data_AF-A0A0M1JJH8-F1
#
_entry.id   AF-A0A0M1JJH8-F1
#
_cell.length_a   1.000
_cell.length_b   1.000
_cell.length_c   1.000
_cell.angle_alpha   90.00
_cell.angle_beta   90.00
_cell.angle_gamma   90.00
#
_symmetry.space_group_name_H-M   'P 1'
#
loop_
_entity.id
_entity.type
_entity.pdbx_description
1 polymer ?
#
loop_
_entity_poly.entity_id
_entity_poly.type
_entity_poly.pdbx_seq_one_letter_code
_entity_poly.pdbx_strand_id
1 'polypeptide(L)'
;MSEDKSNTNWHVLLARLLQLILEHLNVQVLSDVQLLTDPPKADILLIRRESSKWTEEQRRWLADGLRHTDAGHLLIEFKYTESLTFSALRQLMAYDYFYCEVGKRPLDDVACFLIVARTPQGDWAAKFGFNATEWPGVYQGVESCNKRIKILLLNELEPTPHNAALKCFATKRKERDAAFATMSSSGLESLSSNIEKLVNGLRRIFMPHTLQADELTPDRVMELGQELMDAVLKYAPLEKILSYHKPSEILSEYQPEQLLSVLTDEQRLAGLSEEQIRAYLEKIKKS
;
A
#
# COMPACT_ATOMS: atom_id res chain seq x y z
N MET A 1 18.02 -31.99 -8.88
CA MET A 1 16.81 -31.54 -8.14
C MET A 1 17.29 -30.50 -7.14
N SER A 2 17.29 -29.23 -7.53
CA SER A 2 17.71 -28.12 -6.68
C SER A 2 16.53 -27.65 -5.84
N GLU A 3 16.80 -27.46 -4.56
CA GLU A 3 15.92 -26.95 -3.51
C GLU A 3 14.99 -25.84 -4.00
N ASP A 4 13.69 -26.10 -3.89
CA ASP A 4 12.62 -25.14 -4.07
C ASP A 4 12.66 -24.18 -2.87
N LYS A 5 13.53 -23.16 -2.94
CA LYS A 5 13.47 -22.03 -2.01
C LYS A 5 12.18 -21.31 -2.33
N SER A 6 11.25 -21.31 -1.38
CA SER A 6 10.02 -20.51 -1.47
C SER A 6 10.35 -19.05 -1.76
N ASN A 7 10.34 -18.69 -3.04
CA ASN A 7 10.70 -17.37 -3.48
C ASN A 7 9.42 -16.55 -3.38
N THR A 8 9.29 -15.77 -2.31
CA THR A 8 8.16 -14.86 -2.15
C THR A 8 8.01 -14.00 -3.40
N ASN A 9 6.83 -14.01 -4.01
CA ASN A 9 6.50 -13.19 -5.17
C ASN A 9 6.24 -11.74 -4.74
N TRP A 10 7.31 -11.03 -4.40
CA TRP A 10 7.25 -9.65 -3.87
C TRP A 10 6.54 -8.68 -4.80
N HIS A 11 6.64 -8.86 -6.13
CA HIS A 11 5.92 -8.04 -7.11
C HIS A 11 4.42 -8.26 -7.06
N VAL A 12 3.95 -9.48 -6.80
CA VAL A 12 2.53 -9.77 -6.61
C VAL A 12 1.99 -9.09 -5.35
N LEU A 13 2.76 -9.07 -4.26
CA LEU A 13 2.39 -8.34 -3.03
C LEU A 13 2.34 -6.82 -3.27
N LEU A 14 3.32 -6.27 -3.98
CA LEU A 14 3.33 -4.84 -4.35
C LEU A 14 2.15 -4.50 -5.27
N ALA A 15 1.88 -5.34 -6.29
CA ALA A 15 0.75 -5.18 -7.19
C ALA A 15 -0.58 -5.23 -6.45
N ARG A 16 -0.74 -6.15 -5.48
CA ARG A 16 -1.96 -6.21 -4.67
C ARG A 16 -2.17 -4.93 -3.86
N LEU A 17 -1.11 -4.41 -3.23
CA LEU A 17 -1.21 -3.16 -2.47
C LEU A 17 -1.62 -2.00 -3.38
N LEU A 18 -0.98 -1.87 -4.55
CA LEU A 18 -1.33 -0.85 -5.54
C LEU A 18 -2.76 -1.02 -6.05
N GLN A 19 -3.20 -2.26 -6.28
CA GLN A 19 -4.57 -2.56 -6.70
C GLN A 19 -5.59 -2.07 -5.68
N LEU A 20 -5.43 -2.43 -4.41
CA LEU A 20 -6.35 -2.03 -3.33
C LEU A 20 -6.42 -0.51 -3.17
N ILE A 21 -5.32 0.20 -3.40
CA ILE A 21 -5.27 1.67 -3.32
C ILE A 21 -5.96 2.32 -4.52
N LEU A 22 -5.76 1.76 -5.71
CA LEU A 22 -6.10 2.41 -6.98
C LEU A 22 -7.40 1.91 -7.63
N GLU A 23 -7.98 0.80 -7.15
CA GLU A 23 -9.17 0.19 -7.76
C GLU A 23 -10.40 1.12 -7.75
N HIS A 24 -10.51 1.98 -6.74
CA HIS A 24 -11.58 2.99 -6.65
C HIS A 24 -11.34 4.23 -7.53
N LEU A 25 -10.18 4.32 -8.19
CA LEU A 25 -9.75 5.48 -8.98
C LEU A 25 -9.72 5.19 -10.49
N ASN A 26 -10.41 4.15 -10.94
CA ASN A 26 -10.47 3.70 -12.35
C ASN A 26 -9.08 3.42 -12.95
N VAL A 27 -8.14 2.98 -12.12
CA VAL A 27 -6.81 2.51 -12.55
C VAL A 27 -6.77 1.00 -12.37
N GLN A 28 -6.48 0.30 -13.47
CA GLN A 28 -6.30 -1.14 -13.43
C GLN A 28 -4.86 -1.47 -13.07
N VAL A 29 -4.69 -2.41 -12.15
CA VAL A 29 -3.38 -2.96 -11.76
C VAL A 29 -3.37 -4.44 -12.12
N LEU A 30 -2.36 -4.85 -12.87
CA LEU A 30 -2.14 -6.24 -13.27
C LEU A 30 -0.76 -6.68 -12.79
N SER A 31 -0.64 -7.94 -12.36
CA SER A 31 0.65 -8.61 -12.11
C SER A 31 0.85 -9.77 -13.06
N ASP A 32 2.10 -10.21 -13.25
CA ASP A 32 2.47 -11.35 -14.09
C ASP A 32 1.93 -11.23 -15.53
N VAL A 33 2.07 -10.04 -16.11
CA VAL A 33 1.47 -9.69 -17.41
C VAL A 33 2.17 -10.44 -18.53
N GLN A 34 1.42 -11.31 -19.18
CA GLN A 34 1.91 -12.07 -20.32
C GLN A 34 2.08 -11.17 -21.54
N LEU A 35 3.32 -11.06 -22.04
CA LEU A 35 3.65 -10.23 -23.20
C LEU A 35 3.65 -11.03 -24.52
N LEU A 36 3.84 -12.34 -24.44
CA LEU A 36 3.90 -13.28 -25.57
C LEU A 36 3.21 -14.61 -25.20
N THR A 37 2.90 -15.43 -26.21
CA THR A 37 2.20 -16.72 -26.06
C THR A 37 2.94 -17.72 -25.14
N ASP A 38 4.25 -17.55 -24.94
CA ASP A 38 5.12 -18.23 -23.97
C ASP A 38 6.23 -17.25 -23.51
N PRO A 39 6.82 -17.37 -22.29
CA PRO A 39 7.27 -16.23 -21.47
C PRO A 39 8.40 -15.41 -22.11
N PRO A 40 8.40 -14.07 -21.90
CA PRO A 40 8.44 -13.49 -20.55
C PRO A 40 7.16 -12.76 -20.07
N LYS A 41 7.05 -12.62 -18.74
CA LYS A 41 5.98 -11.88 -18.04
C LYS A 41 6.54 -10.62 -17.39
N ALA A 42 5.86 -9.49 -17.59
CA ALA A 42 6.19 -8.28 -16.84
C ALA A 42 5.60 -8.34 -15.43
N ASP A 43 6.34 -7.83 -14.45
CA ASP A 43 5.97 -7.93 -13.04
C ASP A 43 4.65 -7.21 -12.75
N ILE A 44 4.54 -5.92 -13.11
CA ILE A 44 3.37 -5.10 -12.84
C ILE A 44 3.06 -4.17 -14.04
N LEU A 45 1.78 -4.01 -14.35
CA LEU A 45 1.27 -3.04 -15.31
C LEU A 45 0.15 -2.21 -14.68
N LEU A 46 0.29 -0.89 -14.70
CA LEU A 46 -0.78 0.04 -14.36
C LEU A 46 -1.40 0.60 -15.64
N ILE A 47 -2.72 0.56 -15.75
CA ILE A 47 -3.47 1.07 -16.91
C ILE A 47 -4.50 2.08 -16.44
N ARG A 48 -4.39 3.31 -16.93
CA ARG A 48 -5.41 4.35 -16.79
C ARG A 48 -6.49 4.14 -17.85
N ARG A 49 -7.73 3.82 -17.43
CA ARG A 49 -8.77 3.31 -18.35
C ARG A 49 -9.61 4.37 -19.06
N GLU A 50 -9.96 5.47 -18.39
CA GLU A 50 -11.06 6.34 -18.86
C GLU A 50 -10.65 7.80 -19.06
N SER A 51 -9.57 8.25 -18.42
CA SER A 51 -9.19 9.66 -18.43
C SER A 51 -8.06 9.93 -19.44
N SER A 52 -8.16 11.05 -20.15
CA SER A 52 -7.11 11.53 -21.07
C SER A 52 -5.86 12.06 -20.36
N LYS A 53 -5.94 12.33 -19.04
CA LYS A 53 -4.78 12.59 -18.14
C LYS A 53 -4.94 11.86 -16.80
N TRP A 54 -3.85 11.58 -16.11
CA TRP A 54 -3.92 11.16 -14.70
C TRP A 54 -4.47 12.31 -13.86
N THR A 55 -5.48 12.03 -13.03
CA THR A 55 -6.09 13.02 -12.12
C THR A 55 -5.17 13.29 -10.93
N GLU A 56 -5.34 14.44 -10.27
CA GLU A 56 -4.58 14.74 -9.04
C GLU A 56 -4.83 13.70 -7.94
N GLU A 57 -6.04 13.17 -7.85
CA GLU A 57 -6.39 12.11 -6.90
C GLU A 57 -5.66 10.79 -7.22
N GLN A 58 -5.56 10.40 -8.50
CA GLN A 58 -4.75 9.25 -8.89
C GLN A 58 -3.26 9.50 -8.59
N ARG A 59 -2.74 10.68 -8.94
CA ARG A 59 -1.33 11.04 -8.71
C ARG A 59 -0.97 11.12 -7.22
N ARG A 60 -1.93 11.46 -6.35
CA ARG A 60 -1.74 11.52 -4.89
C ARG A 60 -1.27 10.19 -4.30
N TRP A 61 -1.60 9.07 -4.94
CA TRP A 61 -1.28 7.73 -4.45
C TRP A 61 -0.21 7.01 -5.26
N LEU A 62 0.37 7.68 -6.26
CA LEU A 62 1.51 7.17 -7.02
C LEU A 62 2.81 7.77 -6.48
N ALA A 63 3.84 6.95 -6.37
CA ALA A 63 5.15 7.39 -5.92
C ALA A 63 5.81 8.36 -6.89
N ASP A 64 6.81 9.10 -6.40
CA ASP A 64 7.69 9.92 -7.22
C ASP A 64 8.28 9.10 -8.37
N GLY A 65 8.36 9.72 -9.54
CA GLY A 65 8.70 9.06 -10.80
C GLY A 65 7.47 8.51 -11.52
N LEU A 66 6.65 7.69 -10.84
CA LEU A 66 5.39 7.17 -11.41
C LEU A 66 4.37 8.28 -11.63
N ARG A 67 4.20 9.17 -10.64
CA ARG A 67 3.22 10.25 -10.68
C ARG A 67 3.59 11.40 -11.63
N HIS A 68 4.79 11.41 -12.22
CA HIS A 68 5.34 12.51 -13.02
C HIS A 68 5.27 12.26 -14.54
N THR A 69 4.57 11.22 -14.99
CA THR A 69 4.34 10.95 -16.41
C THR A 69 2.86 11.12 -16.77
N ASP A 70 2.60 11.36 -18.06
CA ASP A 70 1.26 11.39 -18.65
C ASP A 70 0.92 10.10 -19.43
N ALA A 71 1.87 9.17 -19.54
CA ALA A 71 1.68 7.87 -20.18
C ALA A 71 0.48 7.12 -19.56
N GLY A 72 -0.42 6.59 -20.38
CA GLY A 72 -1.58 5.83 -19.93
C GLY A 72 -1.22 4.48 -19.32
N HIS A 73 -0.08 3.91 -19.73
CA HIS A 73 0.41 2.62 -19.24
C HIS A 73 1.75 2.77 -18.51
N LEU A 74 1.84 2.25 -17.29
CA LEU A 74 3.09 2.19 -16.52
C LEU A 74 3.54 0.73 -16.43
N LEU A 75 4.59 0.39 -17.18
CA LEU A 75 5.20 -0.93 -17.21
C LEU A 75 6.30 -1.00 -16.16
N ILE A 76 6.18 -1.88 -15.19
CA ILE A 76 7.02 -1.90 -13.99
C ILE A 76 7.69 -3.26 -13.86
N GLU A 77 9.01 -3.25 -13.72
CA GLU A 77 9.83 -4.36 -13.25
C GLU A 77 10.23 -4.10 -11.80
N PHE A 78 10.13 -5.11 -10.92
CA PHE A 78 10.39 -4.95 -9.50
C PHE A 78 11.44 -5.92 -8.96
N LYS A 79 12.56 -5.39 -8.48
CA LYS A 79 13.63 -6.16 -7.85
C LYS A 79 13.66 -5.94 -6.35
N TYR A 80 13.19 -6.94 -5.59
CA TYR A 80 13.19 -6.90 -4.13
C TYR A 80 14.50 -7.43 -3.50
N THR A 81 14.89 -8.66 -3.83
CA THR A 81 16.02 -9.36 -3.17
C THR A 81 17.37 -9.01 -3.80
N GLU A 82 17.41 -8.80 -5.11
CA GLU A 82 18.59 -8.37 -5.85
C GLU A 82 18.70 -6.83 -5.89
N SER A 83 19.93 -6.35 -6.09
CA SER A 83 20.17 -4.94 -6.40
C SER A 83 20.03 -4.70 -7.90
N LEU A 84 20.30 -3.48 -8.37
CA LEU A 84 20.28 -3.15 -9.78
C LEU A 84 21.30 -3.99 -10.56
N THR A 85 20.82 -4.76 -11.55
CA THR A 85 21.65 -5.55 -12.45
C THR A 85 21.43 -5.16 -13.91
N PHE A 86 22.43 -5.39 -14.75
CA PHE A 86 22.29 -5.21 -16.20
C PHE A 86 21.23 -6.16 -16.80
N SER A 87 21.03 -7.33 -16.19
CA SER A 87 19.99 -8.29 -16.60
C SER A 87 18.60 -7.71 -16.39
N ALA A 88 18.33 -7.10 -15.23
CA ALA A 88 17.04 -6.45 -14.95
C ALA A 88 16.74 -5.32 -15.95
N LEU A 89 17.76 -4.52 -16.32
CA LEU A 89 17.62 -3.49 -17.35
C LEU A 89 17.28 -4.08 -18.71
N ARG A 90 18.03 -5.10 -19.16
CA ARG A 90 17.77 -5.77 -20.45
C ARG A 90 16.38 -6.42 -20.49
N GLN A 91 15.94 -6.99 -19.37
CA GLN A 91 14.62 -7.59 -19.21
C GLN A 91 13.53 -6.54 -19.43
N LEU A 92 13.61 -5.40 -18.73
CA LEU A 92 12.65 -4.30 -18.90
C LEU A 92 12.69 -3.70 -20.32
N MET A 93 13.87 -3.57 -20.94
CA MET A 93 13.98 -3.13 -22.34
C MET A 93 13.27 -4.09 -23.30
N ALA A 94 13.40 -5.41 -23.09
CA ALA A 94 12.68 -6.39 -23.87
C ALA A 94 11.16 -6.29 -23.64
N TYR A 95 10.74 -6.01 -22.41
CA TYR A 95 9.32 -5.87 -22.08
C TYR A 95 8.71 -4.63 -22.74
N ASP A 96 9.42 -3.50 -22.71
CA ASP A 96 9.04 -2.29 -23.45
C ASP A 96 8.86 -2.60 -24.94
N TYR A 97 9.84 -3.28 -25.55
CA TYR A 97 9.76 -3.67 -26.96
C TYR A 97 8.53 -4.56 -27.25
N PHE A 98 8.32 -5.64 -26.49
CA PHE A 98 7.18 -6.53 -26.74
C PHE A 98 5.84 -5.85 -26.46
N TYR A 99 5.74 -5.08 -25.38
CA TYR A 99 4.50 -4.40 -25.04
C TYR A 99 4.13 -3.30 -26.03
N CYS A 100 5.12 -2.54 -26.51
CA CYS A 100 4.91 -1.44 -27.46
C CYS A 100 4.83 -1.93 -28.91
N GLU A 101 5.88 -2.59 -29.42
CA GLU A 101 5.98 -2.93 -30.83
C GLU A 101 5.08 -4.12 -31.19
N VAL A 102 5.16 -5.22 -30.44
CA VAL A 102 4.33 -6.42 -30.71
C VAL A 102 2.88 -6.18 -30.27
N GLY A 103 2.69 -5.56 -29.12
CA GLY A 103 1.37 -5.17 -28.58
C GLY A 103 0.72 -3.98 -29.29
N LYS A 104 1.41 -3.33 -30.25
CA LYS A 104 0.95 -2.15 -30.99
C LYS A 104 0.48 -1.01 -30.08
N ARG A 105 1.23 -0.73 -29.02
CA ARG A 105 1.00 0.42 -28.13
C ARG A 105 1.90 1.59 -28.52
N PRO A 106 1.39 2.83 -28.55
CA PRO A 106 2.21 4.00 -28.82
C PRO A 106 3.33 4.14 -27.78
N LEU A 107 4.56 4.39 -28.25
CA LEU A 107 5.73 4.51 -27.39
C LEU A 107 5.60 5.66 -26.37
N ASP A 108 4.89 6.73 -26.71
CA ASP A 108 4.66 7.90 -25.86
C ASP A 108 3.56 7.67 -24.80
N ASP A 109 2.71 6.65 -24.98
CA ASP A 109 1.66 6.27 -24.03
C ASP A 109 2.11 5.17 -23.04
N VAL A 110 3.36 4.70 -23.14
CA VAL A 110 3.97 3.71 -22.25
C VAL A 110 5.21 4.29 -21.58
N ALA A 111 5.25 4.24 -20.25
CA ALA A 111 6.42 4.58 -19.44
C ALA A 111 6.95 3.36 -18.68
N CYS A 112 8.27 3.15 -18.71
CA CYS A 112 8.92 1.98 -18.13
C CYS A 112 9.66 2.33 -16.84
N PHE A 113 9.45 1.53 -15.79
CA PHE A 113 10.04 1.75 -14.48
C PHE A 113 10.70 0.48 -13.98
N LEU A 114 11.93 0.62 -13.48
CA LEU A 114 12.61 -0.40 -12.71
C LEU A 114 12.65 0.02 -11.25
N ILE A 115 11.85 -0.63 -10.41
CA ILE A 115 11.79 -0.37 -8.97
C ILE A 115 12.76 -1.32 -8.28
N VAL A 116 13.67 -0.78 -7.47
CA VAL A 116 14.71 -1.56 -6.79
C VAL A 116 14.64 -1.30 -5.28
N ALA A 117 14.39 -2.37 -4.52
CA ALA A 117 14.30 -2.29 -3.06
C ALA A 117 15.69 -2.18 -2.40
N ARG A 118 16.71 -2.84 -2.98
CA ARG A 118 18.07 -2.87 -2.44
C ARG A 118 18.98 -1.83 -3.12
N THR A 119 19.38 -0.80 -2.38
CA THR A 119 20.22 0.30 -2.88
C THR A 119 21.51 -0.23 -3.52
N PRO A 120 21.76 0.07 -4.80
CA PRO A 120 23.00 -0.29 -5.47
C PRO A 120 24.20 0.44 -4.85
N GLN A 121 25.37 -0.20 -4.90
CA GLN A 121 26.61 0.34 -4.35
C GLN A 121 27.53 0.82 -5.47
N GLY A 122 28.39 1.80 -5.16
CA GLY A 122 29.36 2.35 -6.11
C GLY A 122 28.72 3.24 -7.18
N ASP A 123 29.46 3.51 -8.25
CA ASP A 123 29.07 4.42 -9.34
C ASP A 123 28.20 3.72 -10.40
N TRP A 124 27.10 3.11 -9.95
CA TRP A 124 26.20 2.36 -10.81
C TRP A 124 25.49 3.27 -11.83
N ALA A 125 25.23 4.53 -11.46
CA ALA A 125 24.49 5.48 -12.28
C ALA A 125 25.28 5.83 -13.54
N ALA A 126 26.56 6.21 -13.39
CA ALA A 126 27.42 6.44 -14.55
C ALA A 126 27.65 5.15 -15.34
N LYS A 127 27.88 4.02 -14.65
CA LYS A 127 28.11 2.71 -15.29
C LYS A 127 26.95 2.26 -16.18
N PHE A 128 25.71 2.55 -15.78
CA PHE A 128 24.51 2.14 -16.52
C PHE A 128 23.86 3.28 -17.32
N GLY A 129 24.45 4.48 -17.33
CA GLY A 129 23.97 5.62 -18.11
C GLY A 129 22.69 6.26 -17.56
N PHE A 130 22.64 6.53 -16.26
CA PHE A 130 21.51 7.17 -15.57
C PHE A 130 21.95 8.45 -14.85
N ASN A 131 21.08 9.47 -14.88
CA ASN A 131 21.25 10.69 -14.09
C ASN A 131 20.16 10.77 -13.01
N ALA A 132 20.52 11.31 -11.85
CA ALA A 132 19.54 11.68 -10.84
C ALA A 132 18.59 12.75 -11.40
N THR A 133 17.32 12.66 -11.02
CA THR A 133 16.33 13.69 -11.31
C THR A 133 16.21 14.67 -10.14
N GLU A 134 15.30 15.64 -10.24
CA GLU A 134 14.96 16.54 -9.13
C GLU A 134 14.24 15.83 -7.97
N TRP A 135 13.72 14.61 -8.19
CA TRP A 135 13.05 13.82 -7.16
C TRP A 135 14.02 12.79 -6.56
N PRO A 136 14.26 12.83 -5.24
CA PRO A 136 15.17 11.89 -4.57
C PRO A 136 14.77 10.44 -4.81
N GLY A 137 15.77 9.59 -5.08
CA GLY A 137 15.58 8.18 -5.40
C GLY A 137 15.03 7.90 -6.81
N VAL A 138 14.79 8.91 -7.64
CA VAL A 138 14.34 8.75 -9.03
C VAL A 138 15.45 9.11 -10.00
N TYR A 139 15.74 8.19 -10.91
CA TYR A 139 16.81 8.31 -11.90
C TYR A 139 16.28 8.10 -13.31
N GLN A 140 16.82 8.84 -14.27
CA GLN A 140 16.41 8.85 -15.67
C GLN A 140 17.56 8.34 -16.54
N GLY A 141 17.29 7.37 -17.42
CA GLY A 141 18.25 6.93 -18.43
C GLY A 141 18.54 8.06 -19.41
N VAL A 142 19.80 8.19 -19.82
CA VAL A 142 20.25 9.27 -20.74
C VAL A 142 20.77 8.77 -22.08
N GLU A 143 21.05 7.47 -22.19
CA GLU A 143 21.54 6.86 -23.43
C GLU A 143 20.38 6.44 -24.33
N SER A 144 20.64 6.32 -25.64
CA SER A 144 19.60 5.96 -26.61
C SER A 144 18.89 4.64 -26.28
N CYS A 145 19.59 3.70 -25.66
CA CYS A 145 19.08 2.38 -25.28
C CYS A 145 18.27 2.37 -23.98
N ASN A 146 18.47 3.33 -23.07
CA ASN A 146 17.86 3.33 -21.74
C ASN A 146 17.00 4.59 -21.44
N LYS A 147 16.96 5.57 -22.34
CA LYS A 147 16.22 6.84 -22.17
C LYS A 147 14.72 6.70 -21.87
N ARG A 148 14.14 5.53 -22.15
CA ARG A 148 12.73 5.22 -21.87
C ARG A 148 12.49 4.66 -20.46
N ILE A 149 13.57 4.33 -19.74
CA ILE A 149 13.53 3.68 -18.43
C ILE A 149 13.82 4.72 -17.34
N LYS A 150 12.98 4.71 -16.31
CA LYS A 150 13.25 5.36 -15.02
C LYS A 150 13.55 4.31 -13.96
N ILE A 151 14.51 4.59 -13.08
CA ILE A 151 14.81 3.75 -11.93
C ILE A 151 14.30 4.44 -10.66
N LEU A 152 13.60 3.67 -9.81
CA LEU A 152 13.16 4.11 -8.48
C LEU A 152 13.91 3.28 -7.43
N LEU A 153 14.71 3.95 -6.60
CA LEU A 153 15.41 3.34 -5.47
C LEU A 153 14.62 3.55 -4.18
N LEU A 154 13.99 2.50 -3.66
CA LEU A 154 13.02 2.62 -2.57
C LEU A 154 13.60 3.21 -1.27
N ASN A 155 14.88 2.94 -0.98
CA ASN A 155 15.54 3.47 0.21
C ASN A 155 15.97 4.94 0.08
N GLU A 156 15.78 5.56 -1.08
CA GLU A 156 16.19 6.94 -1.37
C GLU A 156 15.01 7.86 -1.73
N LEU A 157 13.82 7.29 -1.98
CA LEU A 157 12.59 8.06 -2.10
C LEU A 157 12.34 8.88 -0.83
N GLU A 158 11.82 10.10 -0.97
CA GLU A 158 11.45 10.94 0.17
C GLU A 158 10.36 10.26 1.05
N PRO A 159 10.34 10.46 2.37
CA PRO A 159 9.34 9.89 3.29
C PRO A 159 8.02 10.69 3.25
N THR A 160 7.40 10.74 2.07
CA THR A 160 6.13 11.43 1.82
C THR A 160 4.97 10.44 1.73
N PRO A 161 3.71 10.88 1.95
CA PRO A 161 2.54 10.01 1.85
C PRO A 161 2.40 9.25 0.53
N HIS A 162 2.70 9.89 -0.60
CA HIS A 162 2.58 9.27 -1.93
C HIS A 162 3.66 8.23 -2.22
N ASN A 163 4.80 8.26 -1.52
CA ASN A 163 5.86 7.26 -1.63
C ASN A 163 5.66 6.09 -0.65
N ALA A 164 4.80 6.24 0.35
CA ALA A 164 4.71 5.33 1.49
C ALA A 164 4.42 3.87 1.09
N ALA A 165 3.47 3.65 0.17
CA ALA A 165 3.10 2.31 -0.28
C ALA A 165 4.28 1.53 -0.89
N LEU A 166 5.08 2.17 -1.74
CA LEU A 166 6.28 1.56 -2.31
C LEU A 166 7.37 1.40 -1.23
N LYS A 167 7.57 2.41 -0.38
CA LYS A 167 8.59 2.36 0.68
C LYS A 167 8.33 1.30 1.75
N CYS A 168 7.11 0.77 1.89
CA CYS A 168 6.85 -0.43 2.70
C CYS A 168 7.70 -1.64 2.25
N PHE A 169 8.16 -1.66 1.00
CA PHE A 169 9.04 -2.69 0.44
C PHE A 169 10.53 -2.27 0.43
N ALA A 170 10.90 -1.16 1.06
CA ALA A 170 12.31 -0.77 1.19
C ALA A 170 13.08 -1.78 2.06
N THR A 171 14.32 -2.10 1.68
CA THR A 171 15.14 -3.06 2.44
C THR A 171 15.71 -2.48 3.74
N LYS A 172 15.90 -1.16 3.81
CA LYS A 172 16.38 -0.50 5.04
C LYS A 172 15.23 -0.40 6.03
N ARG A 173 15.39 -1.03 7.19
CA ARG A 173 14.38 -1.05 8.27
C ARG A 173 13.88 0.36 8.64
N LYS A 174 14.76 1.34 8.78
CA LYS A 174 14.39 2.73 9.09
C LYS A 174 13.41 3.32 8.06
N GLU A 175 13.68 3.11 6.78
CA GLU A 175 12.84 3.62 5.69
C GLU A 175 11.46 2.95 5.68
N ARG A 176 11.45 1.65 5.92
CA ARG A 176 10.23 0.85 5.97
C ARG A 176 9.36 1.16 7.20
N ASP A 177 9.96 1.28 8.38
CA ASP A 177 9.25 1.63 9.61
C ASP A 177 8.64 3.04 9.48
N ALA A 178 9.36 3.99 8.87
CA ALA A 178 8.84 5.32 8.55
C ALA A 178 7.70 5.27 7.52
N ALA A 179 7.79 4.41 6.50
CA ALA A 179 6.74 4.21 5.52
C ALA A 179 5.45 3.69 6.17
N PHE A 180 5.55 2.66 7.01
CA PHE A 180 4.41 2.15 7.77
C PHE A 180 3.77 3.22 8.66
N ALA A 181 4.56 4.00 9.40
CA ALA A 181 4.03 5.12 10.20
C ALA A 181 3.33 6.19 9.33
N THR A 182 3.83 6.43 8.12
CA THR A 182 3.23 7.37 7.17
C THR A 182 1.92 6.84 6.59
N MET A 183 1.84 5.53 6.31
CA MET A 183 0.62 4.85 5.85
C MET A 183 -0.53 5.01 6.87
N SER A 184 -0.23 4.82 8.17
CA SER A 184 -1.23 5.02 9.23
C SER A 184 -1.63 6.49 9.41
N SER A 185 -0.67 7.42 9.40
CA SER A 185 -0.95 8.83 9.70
C SER A 185 -1.56 9.62 8.52
N SER A 186 -1.37 9.16 7.28
CA SER A 186 -1.93 9.81 6.07
C SER A 186 -3.39 9.43 5.77
N GLY A 187 -3.95 8.47 6.52
CA GLY A 187 -5.29 7.92 6.26
C GLY A 187 -5.34 6.91 5.11
N LEU A 188 -4.20 6.50 4.54
CA LEU A 188 -4.17 5.52 3.45
C LEU A 188 -4.66 4.15 3.93
N GLU A 189 -4.23 3.71 5.12
CA GLU A 189 -4.73 2.46 5.73
C GLU A 189 -6.25 2.49 6.00
N SER A 190 -6.81 3.68 6.27
CA SER A 190 -8.25 3.84 6.52
C SER A 190 -9.12 3.86 5.26
N LEU A 191 -8.53 3.81 4.06
CA LEU A 191 -9.30 3.74 2.81
C LEU A 191 -10.10 2.43 2.70
N SER A 192 -9.56 1.32 3.19
CA SER A 192 -10.30 0.06 3.31
C SER A 192 -9.66 -0.89 4.33
N SER A 193 -10.49 -1.74 4.94
CA SER A 193 -10.01 -2.79 5.84
C SER A 193 -9.08 -3.79 5.14
N ASN A 194 -9.17 -3.94 3.82
CA ASN A 194 -8.27 -4.79 3.05
C ASN A 194 -6.86 -4.19 2.95
N ILE A 195 -6.74 -2.87 2.80
CA ILE A 195 -5.44 -2.19 2.83
C ILE A 195 -4.83 -2.36 4.23
N GLU A 196 -5.60 -2.10 5.28
CA GLU A 196 -5.15 -2.25 6.66
C GLU A 196 -4.65 -3.69 6.94
N LYS A 197 -5.42 -4.71 6.55
CA LYS A 197 -5.01 -6.12 6.64
C LYS A 197 -3.71 -6.39 5.90
N LEU A 198 -3.59 -5.98 4.64
CA LEU A 198 -2.39 -6.26 3.86
C LEU A 198 -1.16 -5.55 4.45
N VAL A 199 -1.30 -4.29 4.87
CA VAL A 199 -0.19 -3.52 5.44
C VAL A 199 0.23 -4.07 6.81
N ASN A 200 -0.71 -4.46 7.67
CA ASN A 200 -0.40 -5.12 8.94
C ASN A 200 0.24 -6.50 8.73
N GLY A 201 -0.17 -7.23 7.70
CA GLY A 201 0.48 -8.46 7.27
C GLY A 201 1.93 -8.25 6.84
N LEU A 202 2.18 -7.22 6.02
CA LEU A 202 3.54 -6.83 5.62
C LEU A 202 4.38 -6.46 6.85
N ARG A 203 3.84 -5.67 7.79
CA ARG A 203 4.52 -5.36 9.06
C ARG A 203 4.91 -6.65 9.78
N ARG A 204 3.97 -7.59 9.90
CA ARG A 204 4.20 -8.88 10.55
C ARG A 204 5.34 -9.66 9.90
N ILE A 205 5.37 -9.76 8.57
CA ILE A 205 6.44 -10.44 7.80
C ILE A 205 7.83 -9.82 8.07
N PHE A 206 7.87 -8.51 8.30
CA PHE A 206 9.11 -7.78 8.49
C PHE A 206 9.59 -7.66 9.94
N MET A 207 8.81 -8.14 10.91
CA MET A 207 9.22 -8.17 12.32
C MET A 207 10.31 -9.23 12.54
N PRO A 208 11.33 -8.95 13.37
CA PRO A 208 12.30 -9.96 13.78
C PRO A 208 11.61 -11.19 14.40
N HIS A 209 12.11 -12.40 14.09
CA HIS A 209 11.61 -13.68 14.63
C HIS A 209 10.18 -14.06 14.20
N THR A 210 9.75 -13.63 13.01
CA THR A 210 8.47 -14.05 12.43
C THR A 210 8.61 -15.19 11.42
N LEU A 211 7.49 -15.90 11.26
CA LEU A 211 7.25 -17.20 10.62
C LEU A 211 8.17 -17.55 9.44
N GLN A 212 8.67 -18.80 9.44
CA GLN A 212 8.96 -19.48 8.18
C GLN A 212 7.62 -19.82 7.54
N ALA A 213 7.10 -18.92 6.72
CA ALA A 213 5.94 -19.20 5.89
C ALA A 213 6.45 -19.71 4.54
N ASP A 214 6.05 -20.92 4.18
CA ASP A 214 6.51 -21.60 2.96
C ASP A 214 5.96 -20.93 1.68
N GLU A 215 4.95 -20.05 1.77
CA GLU A 215 4.54 -19.19 0.65
C GLU A 215 3.84 -17.92 1.15
N LEU A 216 4.30 -16.74 0.71
CA LEU A 216 3.71 -15.44 1.04
C LEU A 216 2.83 -14.95 -0.12
N THR A 217 1.63 -15.52 -0.23
CA THR A 217 0.58 -15.04 -1.15
C THR A 217 -0.13 -13.81 -0.56
N PRO A 218 -0.77 -12.95 -1.38
CA PRO A 218 -1.50 -11.79 -0.86
C PRO A 218 -2.56 -12.15 0.18
N ASP A 219 -3.31 -13.23 -0.02
CA ASP A 219 -4.33 -13.68 0.92
C ASP A 219 -3.70 -14.11 2.25
N ARG A 220 -2.58 -14.86 2.21
CA ARG A 220 -1.88 -15.24 3.43
C ARG A 220 -1.32 -14.01 4.17
N VAL A 221 -0.83 -13.00 3.44
CA VAL A 221 -0.39 -11.75 4.06
C VAL A 221 -1.57 -11.03 4.73
N MET A 222 -2.73 -10.96 4.08
CA MET A 222 -3.93 -10.36 4.67
C MET A 222 -4.42 -11.11 5.92
N GLU A 223 -4.37 -12.45 5.91
CA GLU A 223 -4.64 -13.27 7.09
C GLU A 223 -3.70 -12.94 8.26
N LEU A 224 -2.38 -12.88 8.00
CA LEU A 224 -1.39 -12.49 9.01
C LEU A 224 -1.68 -11.09 9.59
N GLY A 225 -2.17 -10.17 8.75
CA GLY A 225 -2.61 -8.86 9.19
C GLY A 225 -3.83 -8.92 10.10
N GLN A 226 -4.83 -9.73 9.76
CA GLN A 226 -6.00 -9.97 10.61
C GLN A 226 -5.61 -10.61 11.94
N GLU A 227 -4.77 -11.65 11.92
CA GLU A 227 -4.24 -12.30 13.12
C GLU A 227 -3.53 -11.30 14.05
N LEU A 228 -2.75 -10.38 13.47
CA LEU A 228 -2.08 -9.32 14.23
C LEU A 228 -3.09 -8.34 14.85
N MET A 229 -4.10 -7.90 14.11
CA MET A 229 -5.15 -7.02 14.63
C MET A 229 -5.94 -7.68 15.75
N ASP A 230 -6.36 -8.93 15.55
CA ASP A 230 -7.11 -9.70 16.54
C ASP A 230 -6.28 -9.92 17.81
N ALA A 231 -4.98 -10.19 17.68
CA ALA A 231 -4.08 -10.31 18.81
C ALA A 231 -3.95 -8.98 19.57
N VAL A 232 -3.81 -7.86 18.87
CA VAL A 232 -3.76 -6.53 19.49
C VAL A 232 -5.06 -6.26 20.26
N LEU A 233 -6.22 -6.51 19.65
CA LEU A 233 -7.53 -6.29 20.30
C LEU A 233 -7.74 -7.21 21.51
N LYS A 234 -7.33 -8.48 21.41
CA LYS A 234 -7.50 -9.47 22.48
C LYS A 234 -6.67 -9.16 23.73
N TYR A 235 -5.47 -8.60 23.55
CA TYR A 235 -4.51 -8.39 24.64
C TYR A 235 -4.32 -6.91 25.02
N ALA A 236 -4.90 -5.96 24.29
CA ALA A 236 -4.82 -4.55 24.64
C ALA A 236 -5.64 -4.26 25.92
N PRO A 237 -5.12 -3.41 26.83
CA PRO A 237 -5.90 -2.92 27.96
C PRO A 237 -7.17 -2.22 27.47
N LEU A 238 -8.31 -2.52 28.08
CA LEU A 238 -9.59 -1.95 27.68
C LEU A 238 -9.57 -0.42 27.72
N GLU A 239 -8.93 0.18 28.72
CA GLU A 239 -8.80 1.64 28.85
C GLU A 239 -8.08 2.26 27.65
N LYS A 240 -7.10 1.53 27.10
CA LYS A 240 -6.37 1.97 25.92
C LYS A 240 -7.22 1.83 24.65
N ILE A 241 -8.07 0.80 24.55
CA ILE A 241 -9.02 0.67 23.44
C ILE A 241 -10.03 1.82 23.48
N LEU A 242 -10.62 2.05 24.65
CA LEU A 242 -11.64 3.08 24.84
C LEU A 242 -11.10 4.50 24.65
N SER A 243 -9.80 4.76 24.86
CA SER A 243 -9.22 6.10 24.67
C SER A 243 -9.17 6.56 23.20
N TYR A 244 -9.35 5.65 22.24
CA TYR A 244 -9.46 5.99 20.82
C TYR A 244 -10.87 6.40 20.38
N HIS A 245 -11.88 6.22 21.24
CA HIS A 245 -13.28 6.50 20.90
C HIS A 245 -13.88 7.52 21.87
N LYS A 246 -14.77 8.38 21.38
CA LYS A 246 -15.55 9.24 22.25
C LYS A 246 -16.60 8.39 23.00
N PRO A 247 -16.92 8.69 24.27
CA PRO A 247 -17.97 7.98 24.99
C PRO A 247 -19.30 7.92 24.23
N SER A 248 -19.66 9.00 23.52
CA SER A 248 -20.88 9.03 22.70
C SER A 248 -20.87 8.03 21.53
N GLU A 249 -19.71 7.77 20.93
CA GLU A 249 -19.56 6.81 19.83
C GLU A 249 -19.68 5.38 20.33
N ILE A 250 -19.14 5.10 21.52
CA ILE A 250 -19.26 3.79 22.16
C ILE A 250 -20.72 3.53 22.54
N LEU A 251 -21.37 4.50 23.18
CA LEU A 251 -22.74 4.36 23.65
C LEU A 251 -23.75 4.24 22.51
N SER A 252 -23.49 4.80 21.32
CA SER A 252 -24.38 4.67 20.16
C SER A 252 -24.48 3.26 19.60
N GLU A 253 -23.55 2.37 19.94
CA GLU A 253 -23.57 0.96 19.51
C GLU A 253 -24.53 0.09 20.35
N TYR A 254 -25.05 0.62 21.46
CA TYR A 254 -25.94 -0.11 22.37
C TYR A 254 -27.35 0.46 22.32
N GLN A 255 -28.36 -0.41 22.38
CA GLN A 255 -29.73 0.05 22.56
C GLN A 255 -29.90 0.67 23.96
N PRO A 256 -30.71 1.74 24.13
CA PRO A 256 -30.91 2.39 25.41
C PRO A 256 -31.28 1.41 26.54
N GLU A 257 -32.11 0.41 26.25
CA GLU A 257 -32.54 -0.59 27.22
C GLU A 257 -31.37 -1.44 27.73
N GLN A 258 -30.40 -1.77 26.87
CA GLN A 258 -29.19 -2.52 27.25
C GLN A 258 -28.32 -1.68 28.19
N LEU A 259 -28.11 -0.40 27.86
CA LEU A 259 -27.36 0.53 28.69
C LEU A 259 -28.01 0.73 30.07
N LEU A 260 -29.32 0.89 30.11
CA LEU A 260 -30.05 1.10 31.37
C LEU A 260 -30.13 -0.18 32.19
N SER A 261 -30.10 -1.37 31.58
CA SER A 261 -30.26 -2.66 32.29
C SER A 261 -29.17 -2.93 33.33
N VAL A 262 -27.98 -2.36 33.16
CA VAL A 262 -26.84 -2.52 34.09
C VAL A 262 -26.76 -1.43 35.17
N LEU A 263 -27.61 -0.41 35.09
CA LEU A 263 -27.66 0.71 36.04
C LEU A 263 -28.77 0.51 37.08
N THR A 264 -28.51 0.88 38.34
CA THR A 264 -29.55 0.98 39.37
C THR A 264 -30.48 2.16 39.08
N ASP A 265 -31.68 2.19 39.67
CA ASP A 265 -32.62 3.28 39.46
C ASP A 265 -32.04 4.64 39.90
N GLU A 266 -31.23 4.67 40.96
CA GLU A 266 -30.51 5.88 41.38
C GLU A 266 -29.48 6.33 40.34
N GLN A 267 -28.75 5.40 39.73
CA GLN A 267 -27.76 5.71 38.68
C GLN A 267 -28.43 6.20 37.39
N ARG A 268 -29.61 5.66 37.04
CA ARG A 268 -30.40 6.10 35.88
C ARG A 268 -30.91 7.53 36.03
N LEU A 269 -31.23 7.93 37.25
CA LEU A 269 -31.72 9.27 37.58
C LEU A 269 -30.58 10.25 37.91
N ALA A 270 -29.34 9.78 38.02
CA ALA A 270 -28.19 10.61 38.34
C ALA A 270 -27.98 11.71 37.27
N GLY A 271 -27.80 12.96 37.73
CA GLY A 271 -27.64 14.12 36.85
C GLY A 271 -28.96 14.82 36.47
N LEU A 272 -30.12 14.27 36.83
CA LEU A 272 -31.41 14.97 36.77
C LEU A 272 -31.73 15.67 38.09
N SER A 273 -32.29 16.87 38.02
CA SER A 273 -32.83 17.56 39.20
C SER A 273 -34.19 17.01 39.61
N GLU A 274 -34.58 17.21 40.87
CA GLU A 274 -35.89 16.78 41.37
C GLU A 274 -37.04 17.40 40.55
N GLU A 275 -36.91 18.66 40.13
CA GLU A 275 -37.87 19.34 39.27
C GLU A 275 -38.00 18.67 37.90
N GLN A 276 -36.88 18.26 37.29
CA GLN A 276 -36.88 17.56 36.00
C GLN A 276 -37.59 16.20 36.10
N ILE A 277 -37.33 15.46 37.17
CA ILE A 277 -37.97 14.16 37.43
C ILE A 277 -39.48 14.35 37.63
N ARG A 278 -39.89 15.28 38.50
CA ARG A 278 -41.31 15.58 38.74
C ARG A 278 -42.04 16.03 37.47
N ALA A 279 -41.41 16.89 36.65
CA ALA A 279 -41.98 17.36 35.40
C ALA A 279 -42.22 16.22 34.40
N TYR A 280 -41.31 15.24 34.33
CA TYR A 280 -41.47 14.07 33.46
C TYR A 280 -42.58 13.13 33.96
N LEU A 281 -42.67 12.88 35.28
CA LEU A 281 -43.75 12.08 35.87
C LEU A 281 -45.14 12.68 35.61
N GLU A 282 -45.26 14.01 35.67
CA GLU A 282 -46.51 14.71 35.34
C GLU A 282 -46.87 14.63 33.85
N LYS A 283 -45.90 14.51 32.94
CA LYS A 283 -46.17 14.20 31.53
C LYS A 283 -46.72 12.78 31.35
N ILE A 284 -46.11 11.80 32.00
CA ILE A 284 -46.54 10.39 31.90
C ILE A 284 -47.98 10.23 32.42
N LYS A 285 -48.33 10.85 33.56
CA LYS A 285 -49.70 10.77 34.13
C LYS A 285 -50.79 11.39 33.24
N LYS A 286 -50.41 12.24 32.28
CA LYS A 286 -51.31 12.93 31.34
C LYS A 286 -51.40 12.24 29.97
N SER A 287 -50.56 11.24 29.71
CA SER A 287 -50.63 10.35 28.55
C SER A 287 -51.43 9.09 28.87
#